data_AF-A0A7K3VRR6-F1
#
_entry.id   AF-A0A7K3VRR6-F1
#
_cell.length_a   1.000
_cell.length_b   1.000
_cell.length_c   1.000
_cell.angle_alpha   90.00
_cell.angle_beta   90.00
_cell.angle_gamma   90.00
#
_symmetry.space_group_name_H-M   'P 1'
#
loop_
_entity.id
_entity.type
_entity.pdbx_description
1 polymer ?
#
loop_
_entity_poly.entity_id
_entity_poly.type
_entity_poly.pdbx_seq_one_letter_code
_entity_poly.pdbx_strand_id
1 'polypeptide(L)'
;MLKTIAKLFSKKPAEPAAPSMSPEDQAAFDKGREISQAQTAEIEHFIGWRFEQIRTGYLDVIQKQFDSGRQQQEYSPLLVARVEYSLYLKHVQEAEDALKAEVYQTFQGWADLNRELAVEDIIEKWLDTILSDRFLDLRTEGLKVMTDNADILKTADDSWRRKFPDLAAAQPLD
;
A
#
# COMPACT_ATOMS: atom_id res chain seq x y z
N MET A 1 -44.88 2.32 -54.99
CA MET A 1 -45.10 1.51 -53.77
C MET A 1 -43.87 1.37 -52.86
N LEU A 2 -42.68 1.90 -53.19
CA LEU A 2 -41.49 1.80 -52.33
C LEU A 2 -41.31 2.97 -51.33
N LYS A 3 -42.05 4.08 -51.47
CA LYS A 3 -41.94 5.24 -50.56
C LYS A 3 -42.80 5.13 -49.30
N THR A 4 -43.73 4.17 -49.25
CA THR A 4 -44.68 4.02 -48.14
C THR A 4 -44.14 3.13 -47.02
N ILE A 5 -43.18 2.25 -47.31
CA ILE A 5 -42.61 1.29 -46.35
C ILE A 5 -41.53 1.94 -45.47
N ALA A 6 -40.80 2.93 -45.99
CA ALA A 6 -39.75 3.63 -45.23
C ALA A 6 -40.28 4.39 -44.00
N LYS A 7 -41.56 4.78 -43.99
CA LYS A 7 -42.18 5.56 -42.89
C LYS A 7 -42.59 4.71 -41.68
N LEU A 8 -42.64 3.37 -41.82
CA LEU A 8 -43.01 2.47 -40.72
C LEU A 8 -41.83 2.11 -39.81
N PHE A 9 -40.59 2.32 -40.26
CA PHE A 9 -39.37 1.98 -39.52
C PHE A 9 -38.56 3.21 -39.06
N SER A 10 -39.06 4.44 -39.26
CA SER A 10 -38.36 5.68 -38.84
C SER A 10 -38.64 6.10 -37.40
N LYS A 11 -39.51 5.40 -36.66
CA LYS A 11 -39.67 5.65 -35.23
C LYS A 11 -38.57 4.89 -34.50
N LYS A 12 -37.43 5.55 -34.31
CA LYS A 12 -36.51 5.23 -33.22
C LYS A 12 -37.39 5.07 -31.96
N PRO A 13 -37.31 3.97 -31.21
CA PRO A 13 -37.92 3.93 -29.88
C PRO A 13 -37.36 5.16 -29.17
N ALA A 14 -38.25 6.02 -28.65
CA ALA A 14 -37.80 7.03 -27.72
C ALA A 14 -37.11 6.24 -26.61
N GLU A 15 -35.78 6.35 -26.52
CA GLU A 15 -35.09 5.96 -25.31
C GLU A 15 -35.88 6.63 -24.18
N PRO A 16 -36.32 5.85 -23.16
CA PRO A 16 -36.94 6.47 -22.01
C PRO A 16 -35.98 7.56 -21.56
N ALA A 17 -36.45 8.81 -21.50
CA ALA A 17 -35.67 9.87 -20.89
C ALA A 17 -35.19 9.28 -19.55
N ALA A 18 -33.86 9.25 -19.35
CA ALA A 18 -33.31 8.80 -18.08
C ALA A 18 -34.12 9.51 -16.99
N PRO A 19 -34.71 8.77 -16.04
CA PRO A 19 -35.63 9.35 -15.08
C PRO A 19 -34.90 10.54 -14.44
N SER A 20 -35.41 11.75 -14.70
CA SER A 20 -34.83 12.96 -14.13
C SER A 20 -35.05 12.84 -12.62
N MET A 21 -33.96 12.75 -11.86
CA MET A 21 -34.02 12.78 -10.39
C MET A 21 -34.87 13.97 -9.97
N SER A 22 -35.77 13.76 -9.01
CA SER A 22 -36.50 14.88 -8.43
C SER A 22 -35.50 15.84 -7.77
N PRO A 23 -35.84 17.13 -7.58
CA PRO A 23 -34.97 18.05 -6.85
C PRO A 23 -34.58 17.55 -5.45
N GLU A 24 -35.49 16.79 -4.81
CA GLU A 24 -35.26 16.18 -3.50
C GLU A 24 -34.25 15.03 -3.59
N ASP A 25 -34.38 14.15 -4.59
CA ASP A 25 -33.43 13.06 -4.83
C ASP A 25 -32.04 13.59 -5.18
N GLN A 26 -31.96 14.65 -5.97
CA GLN A 26 -30.71 15.30 -6.34
C GLN A 26 -30.02 15.91 -5.10
N ALA A 27 -30.79 16.59 -4.23
CA ALA A 27 -30.25 17.15 -2.99
C ALA A 27 -29.76 16.07 -2.02
N ALA A 28 -30.48 14.96 -1.90
CA ALA A 28 -30.06 13.81 -1.10
C ALA A 28 -28.79 13.16 -1.66
N PHE A 29 -28.70 12.99 -2.99
CA PHE A 29 -27.52 12.47 -3.66
C PHE A 29 -26.29 13.36 -3.44
N ASP A 30 -26.43 14.67 -3.65
CA ASP A 30 -25.34 15.63 -3.46
C ASP A 30 -24.86 15.64 -2.01
N LYS A 31 -25.77 15.52 -1.04
CA LYS A 31 -25.41 15.42 0.37
C LYS A 31 -24.71 14.10 0.71
N GLY A 32 -25.16 12.99 0.15
CA GLY A 32 -24.49 11.69 0.29
C GLY A 32 -23.06 11.72 -0.24
N ARG A 33 -22.85 12.35 -1.41
CA ARG A 33 -21.51 12.53 -1.99
C ARG A 33 -20.62 13.39 -1.10
N GLU A 34 -21.12 14.50 -0.56
CA GLU A 34 -20.38 15.37 0.35
C GLU A 34 -19.94 14.61 1.61
N ILE A 35 -20.83 13.83 2.22
CA ILE A 35 -20.54 13.04 3.42
C ILE A 35 -19.50 11.95 3.11
N SER A 36 -19.68 11.23 2.01
CA SER A 36 -18.74 10.19 1.58
C SER A 36 -17.34 10.76 1.36
N GLN A 37 -17.22 11.90 0.67
CA GLN A 37 -15.95 12.59 0.45
C GLN A 37 -15.29 13.04 1.75
N ALA A 38 -16.06 13.58 2.69
CA ALA A 38 -15.53 14.01 3.98
C ALA A 38 -15.02 12.81 4.80
N GLN A 39 -15.75 11.68 4.79
CA GLN A 39 -15.35 10.46 5.47
C GLN A 39 -14.09 9.84 4.87
N THR A 40 -14.02 9.72 3.54
CA THR A 40 -12.82 9.17 2.88
C THR A 40 -11.60 10.06 3.12
N ALA A 41 -11.76 11.39 3.11
CA ALA A 41 -10.67 12.32 3.38
C ALA A 41 -10.13 12.18 4.82
N GLU A 42 -11.00 11.97 5.80
CA GLU A 42 -10.57 11.76 7.19
C GLU A 42 -9.82 10.44 7.36
N ILE A 43 -10.30 9.36 6.72
CA ILE A 43 -9.62 8.06 6.74
C ILE A 43 -8.26 8.14 6.02
N GLU A 44 -8.20 8.79 4.86
CA GLU A 44 -6.95 9.03 4.13
C GLU A 44 -5.96 9.86 4.95
N HIS A 45 -6.45 10.88 5.66
CA HIS A 45 -5.63 11.69 6.55
C HIS A 45 -5.04 10.84 7.68
N PHE A 46 -5.88 10.02 8.33
CA PHE A 46 -5.45 9.10 9.38
C PHE A 46 -4.40 8.10 8.86
N ILE A 47 -4.67 7.45 7.72
CA ILE A 47 -3.73 6.52 7.08
C ILE A 47 -2.42 7.24 6.78
N GLY A 48 -2.45 8.43 6.19
CA GLY A 48 -1.25 9.20 5.88
C GLY A 48 -0.42 9.53 7.12
N TRP A 49 -1.07 10.01 8.19
CA TRP A 49 -0.40 10.33 9.45
C TRP A 49 0.23 9.10 10.13
N ARG A 50 -0.48 7.97 10.17
CA ARG A 50 0.04 6.71 10.73
C ARG A 50 1.16 6.13 9.88
N PHE A 51 0.98 6.16 8.56
CA PHE A 51 1.98 5.67 7.61
C PHE A 51 3.32 6.39 7.75
N GLU A 52 3.34 7.72 7.91
CA GLU A 52 4.61 8.45 8.09
C GLU A 52 5.40 8.02 9.34
N GLN A 53 4.70 7.64 10.42
CA GLN A 53 5.34 7.11 11.62
C GLN A 53 5.95 5.73 11.37
N ILE A 54 5.21 4.86 10.68
CA ILE A 54 5.68 3.53 10.26
C ILE A 54 6.89 3.69 9.34
N ARG A 55 6.76 4.47 8.27
CA ARG A 55 7.79 4.73 7.27
C ARG A 55 9.09 5.19 7.91
N THR A 56 9.03 6.23 8.74
CA THR A 56 10.22 6.77 9.42
C THR A 56 10.87 5.73 10.34
N GLY A 57 10.07 5.02 11.15
CA GLY A 57 10.60 4.01 12.06
C GLY A 57 11.26 2.84 11.34
N TYR A 58 10.64 2.34 10.27
CA TYR A 58 11.11 1.18 9.53
C TYR A 58 12.39 1.48 8.75
N LEU A 59 12.49 2.65 8.12
CA LEU A 59 13.69 3.05 7.38
C LEU A 59 14.89 3.29 8.32
N ASP A 60 14.65 3.88 9.49
CA ASP A 60 15.69 4.05 10.51
C ASP A 60 16.17 2.70 11.05
N VAL A 61 15.26 1.76 11.30
CA VAL A 61 15.59 0.40 11.76
C VAL A 61 16.47 -0.33 10.73
N ILE A 62 16.08 -0.39 9.46
CA ILE A 62 16.87 -1.13 8.46
C ILE A 62 18.26 -0.50 8.24
N GLN A 63 18.38 0.83 8.28
CA GLN A 63 19.68 1.50 8.23
C GLN A 63 20.55 1.10 9.43
N LYS A 64 19.99 1.10 10.65
CA LYS A 64 20.71 0.67 11.86
C LYS A 64 21.14 -0.79 11.81
N GLN A 65 20.32 -1.66 11.22
CA GLN A 65 20.69 -3.07 11.05
C GLN A 65 21.86 -3.23 10.09
N PHE A 66 21.91 -2.48 8.99
CA PHE A 66 23.08 -2.46 8.12
C PHE A 66 24.32 -1.87 8.81
N ASP A 67 24.15 -0.82 9.62
CA ASP A 67 25.25 -0.24 10.40
C ASP A 67 25.84 -1.24 11.41
N SER A 68 24.97 -1.96 12.11
CA SER A 68 25.34 -3.01 13.07
C SER A 68 25.99 -4.21 12.38
N GLY A 69 25.39 -4.69 11.28
CA GLY A 69 25.87 -5.81 10.48
C GLY A 69 27.29 -5.62 9.91
N ARG A 70 27.72 -4.37 9.74
CA ARG A 70 29.10 -4.02 9.32
C ARG A 70 30.14 -4.15 10.43
N GLN A 71 29.73 -4.10 11.70
CA GLN A 71 30.64 -4.06 12.85
C GLN A 71 30.82 -5.42 13.51
N GLN A 72 29.91 -6.36 13.28
CA GLN A 72 30.02 -7.72 13.78
C GLN A 72 31.19 -8.48 13.14
N GLN A 73 31.60 -9.55 13.82
CA GLN A 73 32.73 -10.39 13.40
C GLN A 73 32.35 -11.86 13.22
N GLU A 74 31.15 -12.26 13.66
CA GLU A 74 30.70 -13.65 13.64
C GLU A 74 30.17 -14.08 12.26
N TYR A 75 29.50 -13.17 11.55
CA TYR A 75 28.85 -13.46 10.28
C TYR A 75 29.30 -12.51 9.18
N SER A 76 29.19 -12.98 7.93
CA SER A 76 29.37 -12.17 6.74
C SER A 76 28.44 -10.95 6.76
N PRO A 77 28.97 -9.70 6.68
CA PRO A 77 28.16 -8.50 6.58
C PRO A 77 27.12 -8.55 5.45
N LEU A 78 27.48 -9.14 4.30
CA LEU A 78 26.56 -9.23 3.16
C LEU A 78 25.43 -10.23 3.41
N LEU A 79 25.73 -11.39 4.03
CA LEU A 79 24.69 -12.36 4.39
C LEU A 79 23.72 -11.79 5.43
N VAL A 80 24.24 -11.08 6.44
CA VAL A 80 23.37 -10.42 7.42
C VAL A 80 22.51 -9.36 6.75
N ALA A 81 23.05 -8.50 5.89
CA ALA A 81 22.25 -7.52 5.17
C ALA A 81 21.13 -8.16 4.34
N ARG A 82 21.37 -9.31 3.71
CA ARG A 82 20.34 -10.06 2.96
C ARG A 82 19.21 -10.56 3.86
N VAL A 83 19.55 -11.08 5.03
CA VAL A 83 18.58 -11.55 6.04
C VAL A 83 17.77 -10.38 6.58
N GLU A 84 18.43 -9.31 7.00
CA GLU A 84 17.79 -8.11 7.55
C GLU A 84 16.84 -7.46 6.56
N TYR A 85 17.21 -7.36 5.28
CA TYR A 85 16.30 -6.85 4.26
C TYR A 85 15.08 -7.75 4.04
N SER A 86 15.27 -9.09 4.10
CA SER A 86 14.16 -10.04 4.01
C SER A 86 13.21 -9.94 5.21
N LEU A 87 13.73 -9.71 6.41
CA LEU A 87 12.94 -9.46 7.62
C LEU A 87 12.19 -8.13 7.52
N TYR A 88 12.86 -7.07 7.05
CA TYR A 88 12.23 -5.79 6.78
C TYR A 88 11.01 -5.94 5.85
N LEU A 89 11.13 -6.65 4.74
CA LEU A 89 10.01 -6.85 3.81
C LEU A 89 8.82 -7.57 4.47
N LYS A 90 9.08 -8.54 5.34
CA LYS A 90 8.02 -9.22 6.12
C LYS A 90 7.33 -8.26 7.07
N HIS A 91 8.10 -7.50 7.83
CA HIS A 91 7.53 -6.54 8.78
C HIS A 91 6.75 -5.42 8.07
N VAL A 92 7.19 -5.00 6.87
CA VAL A 92 6.44 -4.03 6.06
C VAL A 92 5.06 -4.60 5.67
N GLN A 93 4.97 -5.88 5.31
CA GLN A 93 3.68 -6.53 5.06
C GLN A 93 2.82 -6.62 6.33
N GLU A 94 3.41 -7.04 7.46
CA GLU A 94 2.70 -7.13 8.75
C GLU A 94 2.16 -5.76 9.19
N ALA A 95 2.89 -4.69 8.92
CA ALA A 95 2.47 -3.32 9.21
C ALA A 95 1.34 -2.83 8.28
N GLU A 96 1.28 -3.29 7.02
CA GLU A 96 0.17 -3.02 6.10
C GLU A 96 -1.13 -3.60 6.67
N ASP A 97 -1.09 -4.89 7.05
CA ASP A 97 -2.24 -5.60 7.63
C ASP A 97 -2.66 -4.99 8.96
N ALA A 98 -1.69 -4.61 9.81
CA ALA A 98 -1.95 -3.98 11.09
C ALA A 98 -2.60 -2.59 10.92
N LEU A 99 -2.16 -1.79 9.95
CA LEU A 99 -2.78 -0.48 9.69
C LEU A 99 -4.19 -0.64 9.13
N LYS A 100 -4.44 -1.62 8.24
CA LYS A 100 -5.80 -1.95 7.78
C LYS A 100 -6.73 -2.25 8.97
N ALA A 101 -6.27 -3.10 9.89
CA ALA A 101 -7.02 -3.43 11.10
C ALA A 101 -7.25 -2.20 12.00
N GLU A 102 -6.24 -1.34 12.17
CA GLU A 102 -6.33 -0.11 12.96
C GLU A 102 -7.37 0.86 12.37
N VAL A 103 -7.47 0.98 11.03
CA VAL A 103 -8.51 1.76 10.34
C VAL A 103 -9.90 1.24 10.71
N TYR A 104 -10.15 -0.06 10.59
CA TYR A 104 -11.47 -0.62 10.97
C TYR A 104 -11.79 -0.43 12.45
N GLN A 105 -10.80 -0.50 13.34
CA GLN A 105 -10.99 -0.26 14.78
C GLN A 105 -11.27 1.21 15.09
N THR A 106 -10.64 2.14 14.37
CA THR A 106 -10.78 3.57 14.59
C THR A 106 -12.09 4.09 13.99
N PHE A 107 -12.50 3.55 12.85
CA PHE A 107 -13.67 3.97 12.07
C PHE A 107 -14.78 2.90 12.06
N GLN A 108 -15.09 2.31 13.22
CA GLN A 108 -16.11 1.26 13.34
C GLN A 108 -17.48 1.70 12.81
N GLY A 109 -17.92 2.91 13.15
CA GLY A 109 -19.20 3.45 12.67
C GLY A 109 -19.27 3.63 11.15
N TRP A 110 -18.13 3.86 10.50
CA TRP A 110 -18.05 3.88 9.03
C TRP A 110 -18.15 2.47 8.45
N ALA A 111 -17.48 1.49 9.05
CA ALA A 111 -17.58 0.09 8.63
C ALA A 111 -19.01 -0.46 8.75
N ASP A 112 -19.70 -0.12 9.84
CA ASP A 112 -21.10 -0.50 10.04
C ASP A 112 -22.03 0.19 9.04
N LEU A 113 -21.84 1.48 8.78
CA LEU A 113 -22.59 2.20 7.75
C LEU A 113 -22.41 1.57 6.36
N ASN A 114 -21.19 1.21 5.98
CA ASN A 114 -20.94 0.58 4.68
C ASN A 114 -21.61 -0.79 4.56
N ARG A 115 -21.74 -1.52 5.68
CA ARG A 115 -22.50 -2.77 5.76
C ARG A 115 -24.00 -2.54 5.57
N GLU A 116 -24.54 -1.52 6.21
CA GLU A 116 -25.95 -1.14 6.04
C GLU A 116 -26.27 -0.73 4.60
N LEU A 117 -25.30 -0.12 3.91
CA LEU A 117 -25.42 0.32 2.52
C LEU A 117 -25.07 -0.76 1.48
N ALA A 118 -24.62 -1.95 1.91
CA ALA A 118 -24.18 -3.04 1.04
C ALA A 118 -23.06 -2.64 0.04
N VAL A 119 -22.08 -1.85 0.50
CA VAL A 119 -20.94 -1.35 -0.31
C VAL A 119 -19.58 -1.80 0.22
N GLU A 120 -19.53 -2.81 1.07
CA GLU A 120 -18.34 -3.29 1.76
C GLU A 120 -17.22 -3.64 0.78
N ASP A 121 -17.54 -4.37 -0.29
CA ASP A 121 -16.55 -4.80 -1.30
C ASP A 121 -15.85 -3.61 -1.98
N ILE A 122 -16.60 -2.53 -2.25
CA ILE A 122 -16.07 -1.33 -2.91
C ILE A 122 -15.11 -0.62 -1.96
N ILE A 123 -15.51 -0.52 -0.70
CA ILE A 123 -14.76 0.14 0.35
C ILE A 123 -13.50 -0.66 0.73
N GLU A 124 -13.61 -1.97 0.84
CA GLU A 124 -12.47 -2.84 1.10
C GLU A 124 -11.43 -2.73 -0.03
N LYS A 125 -11.88 -2.80 -1.29
CA LYS A 125 -10.99 -2.61 -2.44
C LYS A 125 -10.31 -1.24 -2.45
N TRP A 126 -11.04 -0.19 -2.11
CA TRP A 126 -10.48 1.16 -1.99
C TRP A 126 -9.40 1.24 -0.91
N LEU A 127 -9.69 0.69 0.28
CA LEU A 127 -8.75 0.67 1.40
C LEU A 127 -7.50 -0.16 1.06
N ASP A 128 -7.67 -1.33 0.45
CA ASP A 128 -6.57 -2.17 -0.02
C ASP A 128 -5.68 -1.44 -1.02
N THR A 129 -6.28 -0.73 -1.98
CA THR A 129 -5.52 0.03 -2.99
C THR A 129 -4.65 1.11 -2.32
N ILE A 130 -5.24 1.91 -1.42
CA ILE A 130 -4.52 3.01 -0.76
C ILE A 130 -3.38 2.48 0.10
N LEU A 131 -3.61 1.40 0.84
CA LEU A 131 -2.59 0.81 1.69
C LEU A 131 -1.49 0.17 0.84
N SER A 132 -1.84 -0.64 -0.15
CA SER A 132 -0.87 -1.30 -1.01
C SER A 132 0.01 -0.32 -1.77
N ASP A 133 -0.53 0.80 -2.27
CA ASP A 133 0.25 1.84 -2.95
C ASP A 133 1.30 2.45 -1.99
N ARG A 134 0.90 2.83 -0.78
CA ARG A 134 1.82 3.40 0.23
C ARG A 134 2.87 2.41 0.69
N PHE A 135 2.48 1.15 0.92
CA PHE A 135 3.41 0.12 1.37
C PHE A 135 4.33 -0.36 0.25
N LEU A 136 3.92 -0.26 -1.02
CA LEU A 136 4.81 -0.42 -2.16
C LEU A 136 5.89 0.67 -2.19
N ASP A 137 5.53 1.92 -1.92
CA ASP A 137 6.50 3.02 -1.79
C ASP A 137 7.49 2.73 -0.66
N LEU A 138 7.02 2.29 0.51
CA LEU A 138 7.90 1.92 1.63
C LEU A 138 8.86 0.78 1.24
N ARG A 139 8.39 -0.30 0.60
CA ARG A 139 9.25 -1.39 0.11
C ARG A 139 10.35 -0.85 -0.83
N THR A 140 9.99 0.10 -1.70
CA THR A 140 10.92 0.74 -2.65
C THR A 140 11.93 1.63 -1.94
N GLU A 141 11.51 2.41 -0.95
CA GLU A 141 12.40 3.22 -0.10
C GLU A 141 13.37 2.32 0.69
N GLY A 142 12.91 1.19 1.23
CA GLY A 142 13.78 0.21 1.90
C GLY A 142 14.79 -0.42 0.94
N LEU A 143 14.39 -0.74 -0.30
CA LEU A 143 15.32 -1.19 -1.33
C LEU A 143 16.38 -0.12 -1.61
N LYS A 144 15.97 1.14 -1.70
CA LYS A 144 16.90 2.26 -1.89
C LYS A 144 17.93 2.34 -0.77
N VAL A 145 17.54 2.16 0.49
CA VAL A 145 18.48 2.10 1.62
C VAL A 145 19.51 0.99 1.41
N MET A 146 19.08 -0.20 0.99
CA MET A 146 19.99 -1.30 0.69
C MET A 146 20.95 -0.98 -0.45
N THR A 147 20.45 -0.42 -1.55
CA THR A 147 21.30 -0.06 -2.71
C THR A 147 22.29 1.04 -2.38
N ASP A 148 21.87 2.04 -1.60
CA ASP A 148 22.74 3.15 -1.19
C ASP A 148 23.87 2.66 -0.24
N ASN A 149 23.66 1.54 0.46
CA ASN A 149 24.66 0.90 1.32
C ASN A 149 25.47 -0.22 0.61
N ALA A 150 25.17 -0.57 -0.65
CA ALA A 150 25.69 -1.78 -1.29
C ALA A 150 27.23 -1.83 -1.37
N ASP A 151 27.87 -0.75 -1.83
CA ASP A 151 29.33 -0.68 -1.95
C ASP A 151 30.04 -0.76 -0.58
N ILE A 152 29.43 -0.14 0.43
CA ILE A 152 29.95 -0.14 1.80
C ILE A 152 29.84 -1.54 2.40
N LEU A 153 28.70 -2.20 2.23
CA LEU A 153 28.47 -3.58 2.69
C LEU A 153 29.42 -4.55 2.00
N LYS A 154 29.63 -4.41 0.69
CA LYS A 154 30.58 -5.22 -0.06
C LYS A 154 32.02 -5.04 0.43
N THR A 155 32.44 -3.80 0.66
CA THR A 155 33.79 -3.50 1.18
C THR A 155 33.99 -4.08 2.58
N ALA A 156 32.97 -3.99 3.44
CA ALA A 156 32.99 -4.59 4.76
C ALA A 156 33.06 -6.13 4.68
N ASP A 157 32.29 -6.74 3.79
CA ASP A 157 32.29 -8.18 3.57
C ASP A 157 33.64 -8.69 3.04
N ASP A 158 34.22 -8.03 2.04
CA ASP A 158 35.54 -8.37 1.51
C ASP A 158 36.62 -8.30 2.59
N SER A 159 36.54 -7.29 3.46
CA SER A 159 37.47 -7.11 4.58
C SER A 159 37.27 -8.21 5.64
N TRP A 160 36.02 -8.54 5.95
CA TRP A 160 35.65 -9.62 6.87
C TRP A 160 36.14 -10.97 6.34
N ARG A 161 35.90 -11.29 5.07
CA ARG A 161 36.33 -12.55 4.44
C ARG A 161 37.85 -12.73 4.45
N ARG A 162 38.62 -11.66 4.26
CA ARG A 162 40.09 -11.70 4.39
C ARG A 162 40.54 -11.91 5.83
N LYS A 163 39.82 -11.34 6.81
CA LYS A 163 40.12 -11.46 8.24
C LYS A 163 39.75 -12.82 8.81
N PHE A 164 38.68 -13.45 8.31
CA PHE A 164 38.13 -14.70 8.81
C PHE A 164 37.94 -15.74 7.70
N PRO A 165 39.03 -16.27 7.09
CA PRO A 165 38.95 -17.16 5.94
C PRO A 165 38.18 -18.46 6.22
N ASP A 166 38.32 -19.04 7.41
CA ASP A 166 37.63 -20.28 7.79
C ASP A 166 36.11 -20.08 7.92
N LEU A 167 35.69 -18.96 8.53
CA LEU A 167 34.27 -18.60 8.63
C LEU A 167 33.68 -18.27 7.26
N ALA A 168 34.45 -17.59 6.40
CA ALA A 168 34.03 -17.27 5.04
C ALA A 168 33.82 -18.53 4.18
N ALA A 169 34.62 -19.58 4.38
CA ALA A 169 34.44 -20.86 3.70
C ALA A 169 33.16 -21.59 4.16
N ALA A 170 32.77 -21.43 5.43
CA ALA A 170 31.51 -21.98 5.97
C ALA A 170 30.27 -21.13 5.60
N GLN A 171 30.48 -19.90 5.10
CA GLN A 171 29.44 -18.92 4.77
C GLN A 171 29.58 -18.44 3.32
N PRO A 172 29.34 -19.32 2.32
CA PRO A 172 29.38 -18.95 0.91
C PRO A 172 28.26 -17.97 0.55
N LEU A 173 28.46 -17.19 -0.52
CA LEU A 173 27.50 -16.17 -1.00
C LEU A 173 26.50 -16.71 -2.02
N ASP A 174 26.54 -18.01 -2.29
CA ASP A 174 25.81 -18.72 -3.35
C ASP A 174 24.28 -18.52 -3.28
#